data_AF-A0A835R3U6-F1
#
_entry.id   AF-A0A835R3U6-F1
#
_cell.length_a   1.000
_cell.length_b   1.000
_cell.length_c   1.000
_cell.angle_alpha   90.00
_cell.angle_beta   90.00
_cell.angle_gamma   90.00
#
_symmetry.space_group_name_H-M   'P 1'
#
loop_
_entity.id
_entity.type
_entity.pdbx_description
1 polymer ?
#
loop_
_entity_poly.entity_id
_entity_poly.type
_entity_poly.pdbx_seq_one_letter_code
_entity_poly.pdbx_strand_id
1 'polypeptide(L)'
;MTVTTNEKGYFKTEIHLSSSSKHPKCIVKLLGGPEQLYTSKKSMVSKIAKAEGMDDYKLSTPLTVLSSFPTNKQPEFSGLPEMGSSKTFNLPLPREWGLPPSSYCVPYFPIIGIP
;
A
#
# COMPACT_ATOMS: atom_id res chain seq x y z
N MET A 1 13.74 1.45 -10.44
CA MET A 1 14.11 0.04 -10.66
C MET A 1 13.12 -0.83 -9.93
N THR A 2 12.62 -1.89 -10.57
CA THR A 2 11.69 -2.86 -9.98
C THR A 2 12.24 -4.27 -10.21
N VAL A 3 12.06 -5.16 -9.24
CA VAL A 3 12.52 -6.55 -9.30
C VAL A 3 11.43 -7.43 -8.70
N THR A 4 11.21 -8.59 -9.33
CA THR A 4 10.25 -9.58 -8.88
C THR A 4 10.95 -10.64 -8.04
N THR A 5 10.27 -11.15 -7.02
CA THR A 5 10.77 -12.27 -6.22
C THR A 5 10.67 -13.58 -6.98
N ASN A 6 11.59 -14.51 -6.71
CA ASN A 6 11.49 -15.89 -7.19
C ASN A 6 10.46 -16.70 -6.39
N GLU A 7 10.28 -17.98 -6.75
CA GLU A 7 9.37 -18.94 -6.11
C GLU A 7 9.62 -19.14 -4.60
N LYS A 8 10.83 -18.82 -4.12
CA LYS A 8 11.23 -18.90 -2.71
C LYS A 8 11.14 -17.56 -1.98
N GLY A 9 10.66 -16.50 -2.64
CA GLY A 9 10.51 -15.16 -2.07
C GLY A 9 11.79 -14.30 -2.04
N TYR A 10 12.87 -14.72 -2.70
CA TYR A 10 14.12 -13.96 -2.77
C TYR A 10 14.17 -13.06 -4.01
N PHE A 11 14.85 -11.93 -3.91
CA PHE A 11 15.18 -11.06 -5.04
C PHE A 11 16.67 -10.71 -5.03
N LYS A 12 17.24 -10.45 -6.20
CA LYS A 12 18.61 -9.95 -6.36
C LYS A 12 18.61 -8.85 -7.41
N THR A 13 19.35 -7.78 -7.17
CA THR A 13 19.42 -6.63 -8.06
C THR A 13 20.80 -6.00 -7.97
N GLU A 14 21.26 -5.44 -9.08
CA GLU A 14 22.48 -4.63 -9.10
C GLU A 14 22.14 -3.21 -8.67
N ILE A 15 23.01 -2.61 -7.84
CA ILE A 15 22.88 -1.22 -7.41
C ILE A 15 24.03 -0.46 -8.05
N HIS A 16 23.72 0.42 -9.00
CA HIS A 16 24.73 1.33 -9.56
C HIS A 16 24.92 2.50 -8.59
N LEU A 17 25.99 2.46 -7.79
CA LEU A 17 26.39 3.59 -6.97
C LEU A 17 27.17 4.60 -7.81
N SER A 18 26.72 5.86 -7.81
CA SER A 18 27.55 6.98 -8.25
C SER A 18 28.75 7.11 -7.31
N SER A 19 29.96 7.28 -7.88
CA SER A 19 31.24 7.28 -7.15
C SER A 19 31.34 8.32 -6.01
N SER A 20 30.41 9.29 -5.96
CA SER A 20 30.40 10.34 -4.95
C SER A 20 29.79 9.93 -3.60
N SER A 21 29.08 8.80 -3.49
CA SER A 21 28.42 8.40 -2.22
C SER A 21 29.00 7.10 -1.65
N LYS A 22 29.80 7.20 -0.58
CA LYS A 22 30.30 6.05 0.20
C LYS A 22 29.19 5.20 0.85
N HIS A 23 27.96 5.73 0.92
CA HIS A 23 26.78 5.06 1.44
C HIS A 23 25.59 5.29 0.52
N PRO A 24 25.06 4.25 -0.16
CA PRO A 24 23.87 4.39 -0.96
C PRO A 24 22.67 4.64 -0.04
N LYS A 25 22.01 5.80 -0.18
CA LYS A 25 20.71 6.06 0.47
C LYS A 25 19.60 5.36 -0.33
N CYS A 26 19.67 4.04 -0.39
CA CYS A 26 18.71 3.21 -1.11
C CYS A 26 17.67 2.62 -0.16
N ILE A 27 16.42 2.61 -0.61
CA ILE A 27 15.30 1.97 0.08
C ILE A 27 14.65 0.96 -0.87
N VAL A 28 14.21 -0.15 -0.31
CA VAL A 28 13.41 -1.16 -1.00
C VAL A 28 11.99 -1.03 -0.50
N LYS A 29 11.03 -0.99 -1.43
CA LYS A 29 9.61 -0.92 -1.13
C LYS A 29 8.89 -2.07 -1.82
N LEU A 30 8.03 -2.75 -1.08
CA LEU A 30 7.11 -3.72 -1.65
C LEU A 30 6.05 -3.00 -2.49
N LEU A 31 5.93 -3.37 -3.76
CA LEU A 31 4.98 -2.75 -4.69
C LEU A 31 3.65 -3.52 -4.82
N GLY A 32 3.66 -4.82 -4.53
CA GLY A 32 2.48 -5.69 -4.65
C GLY A 32 2.86 -7.05 -5.23
N GLY A 33 1.84 -7.82 -5.60
CA GLY A 33 1.99 -9.13 -6.23
C GLY A 33 0.87 -9.38 -7.25
N PRO A 34 0.90 -10.54 -7.93
CA PRO A 34 -0.19 -10.96 -8.82
C PRO A 34 -1.52 -11.17 -8.05
N GLU A 35 -1.42 -11.50 -6.77
CA GLU A 35 -2.55 -11.59 -5.85
C GLU A 35 -2.55 -10.43 -4.85
N GLN A 36 -3.69 -10.21 -4.19
CA GLN A 36 -3.80 -9.20 -3.14
C GLN A 36 -2.96 -9.59 -1.92
N LEU A 37 -1.89 -8.83 -1.69
CA LEU A 37 -1.01 -8.99 -0.54
C LEU A 37 -1.31 -7.92 0.53
N TYR A 38 -1.27 -8.33 1.79
CA TYR A 38 -1.43 -7.42 2.93
C TYR A 38 -0.08 -7.21 3.62
N THR A 39 0.28 -5.96 3.92
CA THR A 39 1.51 -5.63 4.66
C THR A 39 1.25 -4.52 5.66
N SER A 40 1.97 -4.54 6.78
CA SER A 40 2.01 -3.40 7.68
C SER A 40 2.83 -2.27 7.06
N LYS A 41 2.58 -1.02 7.44
CA LYS A 41 3.41 0.13 6.98
C LYS A 41 4.89 -0.02 7.37
N LYS A 42 5.16 -0.64 8.53
CA LYS A 42 6.52 -0.85 9.06
C LYS A 42 7.31 -1.90 8.27
N SER A 43 6.63 -2.90 7.70
CA SER A 43 7.24 -4.01 6.95
C SER A 43 7.22 -3.81 5.42
N MET A 44 6.61 -2.72 4.94
CA MET A 44 6.48 -2.43 3.51
C MET A 44 7.75 -1.81 2.91
N VAL A 45 8.58 -1.15 3.74
CA VAL A 45 9.78 -0.44 3.32
C VAL A 45 10.95 -0.87 4.19
N SER A 46 12.10 -1.13 3.56
CA SER A 46 13.35 -1.44 4.25
C SER A 46 14.51 -0.66 3.66
N LYS A 47 15.50 -0.34 4.51
CA LYS A 47 16.77 0.25 4.06
C LYS A 47 17.71 -0.86 3.62
N ILE A 48 18.63 -0.50 2.74
CA ILE A 48 19.71 -1.37 2.35
C ILE A 48 20.95 -1.03 3.18
N ALA A 49 21.58 -2.03 3.78
CA ALA A 49 22.85 -1.91 4.50
C ALA A 49 23.93 -2.75 3.82
N LYS A 50 25.17 -2.25 3.83
CA LYS A 50 26.33 -3.03 3.39
C LYS A 50 26.55 -4.17 4.39
N ALA A 51 26.71 -5.39 3.90
CA ALA A 51 27.07 -6.51 4.75
C ALA A 51 28.53 -6.34 5.22
N GLU A 52 28.79 -6.61 6.49
CA GLU A 52 30.14 -6.48 7.05
C GLU A 52 31.09 -7.46 6.35
N GLY A 53 32.19 -6.94 5.79
CA GLY A 53 33.21 -7.74 5.09
C GLY A 53 32.91 -8.17 3.66
N MET A 54 31.78 -7.77 3.06
CA MET A 54 31.44 -8.07 1.66
C MET A 54 31.03 -6.80 0.89
N ASP A 55 31.22 -6.79 -0.43
CA ASP A 55 30.65 -5.76 -1.31
C ASP A 55 29.16 -5.98 -1.61
N ASP A 56 28.55 -6.92 -0.89
CA ASP A 56 27.13 -7.23 -0.97
C ASP A 56 26.29 -6.31 -0.08
N TYR A 57 25.11 -6.02 -0.58
CA TYR A 57 24.10 -5.22 0.08
C TYR A 57 22.92 -6.10 0.50
N LYS A 58 22.46 -5.93 1.74
CA LYS A 58 21.35 -6.69 2.32
C LYS A 58 20.29 -5.74 2.88
N LEU A 59 19.08 -6.25 3.01
CA LEU A 59 18.02 -5.54 3.72
C LEU A 59 18.37 -5.43 5.21
N SER A 60 18.21 -4.24 5.78
CA SER A 60 18.36 -4.04 7.23
C SER A 60 17.23 -4.69 8.02
N THR A 61 16.04 -4.79 7.42
CA THR A 61 14.86 -5.45 8.01
C THR A 61 14.16 -6.29 6.95
N PRO A 62 13.64 -7.48 7.30
CA PRO A 62 12.84 -8.28 6.37
C PRO A 62 11.58 -7.52 5.91
N LEU A 63 11.23 -7.68 4.64
CA LEU A 63 9.91 -7.29 4.12
C LEU A 63 8.93 -8.44 4.38
N THR A 64 7.78 -8.12 4.96
CA THR A 64 6.80 -9.14 5.37
C THR A 64 5.46 -8.87 4.72
N VAL A 65 4.90 -9.93 4.13
CA VAL A 65 3.56 -9.94 3.52
C VAL A 65 2.70 -11.02 4.16
N LEU A 66 1.40 -10.79 4.16
CA LEU A 66 0.37 -11.74 4.55
C LEU A 66 -0.50 -12.02 3.33
N SER A 67 -0.81 -13.29 3.10
CA SER A 67 -1.74 -13.73 2.06
C SER A 67 -3.20 -13.42 2.42
N SER A 68 -3.50 -13.27 3.71
CA SER A 68 -4.83 -12.92 4.21
C SER A 68 -4.76 -11.95 5.37
N PHE A 69 -5.84 -11.17 5.58
CA PHE A 69 -5.92 -10.26 6.70
C PHE A 69 -6.16 -11.04 8.00
N PRO A 70 -5.32 -10.88 9.04
CA PRO A 70 -5.48 -11.63 10.28
C PRO A 70 -6.74 -11.14 11.01
N THR A 71 -7.80 -11.95 10.99
CA THR A 71 -9.13 -11.63 11.57
C THR A 71 -9.07 -11.38 13.09
N ASN A 72 -8.04 -11.87 13.78
CA ASN A 72 -7.91 -11.82 15.24
C ASN A 72 -6.90 -10.78 15.77
N LYS A 73 -6.38 -9.88 14.93
CA LYS A 73 -5.43 -8.84 15.39
C LYS A 73 -5.80 -7.43 14.90
N GLN A 74 -6.38 -6.61 15.78
CA GLN A 74 -6.24 -5.15 15.78
C GLN A 74 -5.19 -4.76 16.85
N PRO A 75 -4.43 -3.63 16.77
CA PRO A 75 -4.47 -2.52 15.83
C PRO A 75 -3.09 -2.15 15.22
N GLU A 76 -2.11 -3.07 15.13
CA GLU A 76 -0.81 -2.72 14.51
C GLU A 76 -0.83 -2.74 12.97
N PHE A 77 -1.83 -3.41 12.40
CA PHE A 77 -2.16 -3.33 10.97
C PHE A 77 -3.09 -2.15 10.64
N SER A 78 -3.69 -1.52 11.64
CA SER A 78 -4.56 -0.34 11.50
C SER A 78 -3.78 0.95 11.68
N GLY A 79 -2.66 1.07 10.97
CA GLY A 79 -2.00 2.36 10.74
C GLY A 79 -2.65 3.14 9.59
N LEU A 80 -3.93 2.93 9.31
CA LEU A 80 -4.62 3.53 8.18
C LEU A 80 -5.76 4.40 8.73
N PRO A 81 -5.72 5.74 8.57
CA PRO A 81 -6.97 6.42 8.32
C PRO A 81 -7.47 5.83 7.01
N GLU A 82 -8.56 5.07 7.08
CA GLU A 82 -9.28 4.56 5.92
C GLU A 82 -8.44 3.71 4.96
N MET A 83 -8.53 2.40 5.17
CA MET A 83 -8.62 1.51 4.01
C MET A 83 -9.69 2.14 3.13
N GLY A 84 -9.31 2.64 1.96
CA GLY A 84 -10.19 3.29 0.98
C GLY A 84 -11.22 2.33 0.39
N SER A 85 -11.90 1.60 1.25
CA SER A 85 -13.23 1.09 1.02
C SER A 85 -14.12 2.31 1.18
N SER A 86 -14.73 2.75 0.09
CA SER A 86 -15.84 3.70 0.06
C SER A 86 -17.00 3.15 0.87
N LYS A 87 -16.85 3.05 2.19
CA LYS A 87 -17.94 2.82 3.10
C LYS A 87 -18.64 4.15 3.21
N THR A 88 -19.72 4.28 2.45
CA THR A 88 -20.73 5.31 2.63
C THR A 88 -21.00 5.43 4.12
N PHE A 89 -20.46 6.49 4.72
CA PHE A 89 -20.64 6.76 6.13
C PHE A 89 -22.10 7.14 6.30
N ASN A 90 -22.95 6.16 6.63
CA ASN A 90 -24.36 6.40 6.92
C ASN A 90 -24.44 7.11 8.28
N LEU A 91 -24.27 8.43 8.24
CA LEU A 91 -24.61 9.30 9.37
C LEU A 91 -26.09 9.10 9.67
N PRO A 92 -26.49 8.82 10.92
CA PRO A 92 -27.90 8.88 11.27
C PRO A 92 -28.36 10.32 11.03
N LEU A 93 -29.25 10.49 10.05
CA LEU A 93 -29.80 11.80 9.72
C LEU A 93 -30.45 12.39 10.97
N PRO A 94 -30.13 13.65 11.34
CA PRO A 94 -30.74 14.28 12.50
C PRO A 94 -32.26 14.36 12.29
N ARG A 95 -32.99 14.04 13.35
CA ARG A 95 -34.46 13.87 13.42
C ARG A 95 -35.28 15.11 13.02
N GLU A 96 -34.62 16.21 12.71
CA GLU A 96 -35.18 17.53 12.43
C GLU A 96 -35.31 17.86 10.94
N TRP A 97 -34.88 16.99 10.04
CA TRP A 97 -35.15 17.13 8.60
C TRP A 97 -36.59 16.71 8.32
N GLY A 98 -37.51 17.62 8.60
CA GLY A 98 -38.94 17.46 8.41
C GLY A 98 -39.31 17.14 6.96
N LEU A 99 -40.10 16.07 6.82
CA LEU A 99 -40.88 15.63 5.65
C LEU A 99 -40.09 14.90 4.53
N PRO A 100 -40.56 13.71 4.09
CA PRO A 100 -39.87 12.90 3.09
C PRO A 100 -40.25 13.34 1.67
N PRO A 101 -39.31 13.59 0.74
CA PRO A 101 -39.65 13.60 -0.67
C PRO A 101 -39.78 12.14 -1.13
N SER A 102 -41.01 11.65 -1.08
CA SER A 102 -41.49 10.61 -1.98
C SER A 102 -41.42 11.15 -3.41
N SER A 103 -40.36 10.78 -4.15
CA SER A 103 -40.20 10.81 -5.61
C SER A 103 -38.69 10.81 -5.91
N TYR A 104 -38.06 9.65 -6.05
CA TYR A 104 -37.86 9.06 -7.37
C TYR A 104 -38.35 9.93 -8.54
N CYS A 105 -37.38 10.35 -9.38
CA CYS A 105 -37.47 10.97 -10.71
C CYS A 105 -37.04 12.44 -10.78
N VAL A 106 -35.74 12.68 -11.02
CA VAL A 106 -35.26 13.61 -12.07
C VAL A 106 -33.78 13.32 -12.41
N PRO A 107 -33.30 13.64 -13.62
CA PRO A 107 -33.05 12.64 -14.65
C PRO A 107 -31.57 12.54 -15.05
N TYR A 108 -31.26 11.47 -15.77
CA TYR A 108 -30.01 11.26 -16.49
C TYR A 108 -29.70 12.44 -17.41
N PHE A 109 -28.65 13.19 -17.13
CA PHE A 109 -28.06 14.12 -18.11
C PHE A 109 -26.96 13.37 -18.85
N PRO A 110 -27.14 12.99 -20.13
CA PRO A 110 -26.03 12.47 -20.91
C PRO A 110 -25.02 13.62 -21.11
N ILE A 111 -23.77 13.40 -20.72
CA ILE A 111 -22.67 14.32 -21.04
C ILE A 111 -22.44 14.20 -22.56
N ILE A 112 -23.09 15.05 -23.33
CA ILE A 112 -22.75 15.33 -24.72
C ILE A 112 -21.85 16.57 -24.71
N GLY A 113 -20.63 16.44 -25.23
CA GLY A 113 -19.76 17.58 -25.52
C GLY A 113 -18.33 17.43 -25.01
N ILE A 114 -17.62 16.43 -25.51
CA ILE A 114 -16.20 16.63 -25.85
C ILE A 114 -16.21 17.59 -27.05
N PRO A 115 -15.63 18.79 -26.90
CA PRO A 115 -14.30 19.03 -27.45
C PRO A 115 -13.28 19.53 -26.42
#